data_AF-A0A2I1DLG9-F1
#
_entry.id   AF-A0A2I1DLG9-F1
#
_cell.length_a   1.000
_cell.length_b   1.000
_cell.length_c   1.000
_cell.angle_alpha   90.00
_cell.angle_beta   90.00
_cell.angle_gamma   90.00
#
_symmetry.space_group_name_H-M   'P 1'
#
loop_
_entity.id
_entity.type
_entity.pdbx_description
1 polymer ?
#
loop_
_entity_poly.entity_id
_entity_poly.type
_entity_poly.pdbx_seq_one_letter_code
_entity_poly.pdbx_strand_id
1 'polypeptide(L)'
;MSSINHYDCLVNYAQQKNLPVFREEHFQQWSITEEGCCYCVSPEGAWNFFGFVPRPNQKMLLVAVNKKKEFLYYRLDATALQKKVEGQKQLWNIPHEQSWQASLLDFSQVHPLFLMQLAWKVMPGSLEMWDDDRTIILIAQLARPFSGHIESDPQMDLTGALFNFMEKSILKFLVNELTIATLGEYQFLWEAEDLVDRQARIKSLIRHRGLVPRFRLADL
;
A
#
# COMPACT_ATOMS: atom_id res chain seq x y z
N MET A 1 -9.08 -21.12 10.63
CA MET A 1 -9.85 -20.20 11.49
C MET A 1 -10.57 -19.22 10.58
N SER A 2 -11.91 -19.22 10.71
CA SER A 2 -12.91 -18.32 10.11
C SER A 2 -12.60 -17.68 8.75
N SER A 3 -13.04 -18.32 7.65
CA SER A 3 -13.37 -17.57 6.44
C SER A 3 -14.60 -16.73 6.76
N ILE A 4 -14.38 -15.51 7.28
CA ILE A 4 -15.46 -14.53 7.38
C ILE A 4 -16.02 -14.43 5.95
N ASN A 5 -17.31 -14.75 5.81
CA ASN A 5 -17.95 -14.72 4.51
C ASN A 5 -17.84 -13.27 4.04
N HIS A 6 -17.08 -13.05 2.99
CA HIS A 6 -16.78 -11.74 2.45
C HIS A 6 -18.01 -10.87 2.19
N TYR A 7 -19.15 -11.53 1.94
CA TYR A 7 -20.46 -10.92 1.82
C TYR A 7 -20.99 -10.36 3.15
N ASP A 8 -20.73 -11.05 4.26
CA ASP A 8 -21.16 -10.64 5.61
C ASP A 8 -20.44 -9.36 6.05
N CYS A 9 -19.16 -9.18 5.70
CA CYS A 9 -18.41 -7.95 6.00
C CYS A 9 -19.06 -6.70 5.37
N LEU A 10 -19.45 -6.79 4.10
CA LEU A 10 -20.05 -5.67 3.37
C LEU A 10 -21.46 -5.36 3.86
N VAL A 11 -22.25 -6.39 4.17
CA VAL A 11 -23.59 -6.24 4.76
C VAL A 11 -23.50 -5.59 6.15
N ASN A 12 -22.59 -6.08 7.01
CA ASN A 12 -22.36 -5.50 8.33
C ASN A 12 -21.90 -4.05 8.24
N TYR A 13 -21.01 -3.75 7.29
CA TYR A 13 -20.57 -2.38 7.03
C TYR A 13 -21.72 -1.47 6.57
N ALA A 14 -22.58 -1.92 5.65
CA ALA A 14 -23.72 -1.12 5.19
C ALA A 14 -24.73 -0.82 6.33
N GLN A 15 -24.81 -1.70 7.32
CA GLN A 15 -25.66 -1.53 8.51
C GLN A 15 -24.99 -0.75 9.65
N GLN A 16 -23.69 -0.45 9.52
CA GLN A 16 -22.92 0.19 10.58
C GLN A 16 -23.43 1.61 10.85
N LYS A 17 -23.77 1.90 12.11
CA LYS A 17 -24.23 3.24 12.53
C LYS A 17 -23.11 4.12 13.06
N ASN A 18 -22.00 3.51 13.47
CA ASN A 18 -20.84 4.21 14.02
C ASN A 18 -19.56 3.83 13.25
N LEU A 19 -19.30 4.57 12.16
CA LEU A 19 -18.12 4.38 11.33
C LEU A 19 -16.79 4.64 12.06
N PRO A 20 -16.67 5.63 12.98
CA PRO A 20 -15.48 5.78 13.81
C PRO A 20 -15.12 4.50 14.58
N VAL A 21 -16.09 3.90 15.29
CA VAL A 21 -15.85 2.65 16.04
C VAL A 21 -15.45 1.51 15.11
N PHE A 22 -16.17 1.36 13.99
CA PHE A 22 -15.79 0.38 12.96
C PHE A 22 -14.33 0.54 12.51
N ARG A 23 -13.86 1.78 12.31
CA ARG A 23 -12.49 2.02 11.87
C ARG A 23 -11.47 1.67 12.95
N GLU A 24 -11.74 2.01 14.20
CA GLU A 24 -10.89 1.65 15.33
C GLU A 24 -10.77 0.13 15.51
N GLU A 25 -11.85 -0.61 15.23
CA GLU A 25 -11.88 -2.07 15.35
C GLU A 25 -11.12 -2.78 14.21
N HIS A 26 -11.12 -2.20 13.00
CA HIS A 26 -10.62 -2.89 11.81
C HIS A 26 -9.33 -2.33 11.22
N PHE A 27 -8.93 -1.12 11.56
CA PHE A 27 -7.72 -0.51 11.03
C PHE A 27 -6.73 -0.19 12.15
N GLN A 28 -5.49 -0.62 11.98
CA GLN A 28 -4.39 -0.19 12.84
C GLN A 28 -4.05 1.28 12.60
N GLN A 29 -4.18 1.73 11.36
CA GLN A 29 -4.02 3.12 10.96
C GLN A 29 -5.06 3.45 9.90
N TRP A 30 -5.67 4.62 10.00
CA TRP A 30 -6.62 5.13 9.02
C TRP A 30 -6.49 6.65 9.00
N SER A 31 -6.13 7.22 7.85
CA SER A 31 -5.86 8.63 7.71
C SER A 31 -6.44 9.16 6.41
N ILE A 32 -7.09 10.31 6.50
CA ILE A 32 -7.67 11.02 5.36
C ILE A 32 -7.29 12.49 5.46
N THR A 33 -6.77 13.03 4.36
CA THR A 33 -6.52 14.46 4.18
C THR A 33 -7.12 14.85 2.83
N GLU A 34 -8.11 15.76 2.80
CA GLU A 34 -8.91 16.02 1.59
C GLU A 34 -8.07 16.36 0.35
N GLU A 35 -7.02 17.16 0.54
CA GLU A 35 -6.08 17.57 -0.50
C GLU A 35 -4.69 16.90 -0.38
N GLY A 36 -4.55 15.95 0.55
CA GLY A 36 -3.27 15.37 0.94
C GLY A 36 -3.27 13.84 0.94
N CYS A 37 -2.36 13.24 1.70
CA CYS A 37 -2.23 11.79 1.77
C CYS A 37 -3.46 11.12 2.40
N CYS A 38 -3.96 10.06 1.76
CA CYS A 38 -5.02 9.19 2.28
C CYS A 38 -4.50 7.75 2.34
N TYR A 39 -4.60 7.07 3.48
CA TYR A 39 -4.16 5.68 3.60
C TYR A 39 -4.80 4.93 4.78
N CYS A 40 -4.73 3.60 4.72
CA CYS A 40 -5.11 2.73 5.80
C CYS A 40 -4.20 1.49 5.88
N VAL A 41 -4.09 0.95 7.09
CA VAL A 41 -3.40 -0.30 7.40
C VAL A 41 -4.38 -1.22 8.09
N SER A 42 -4.64 -2.37 7.49
CA SER A 42 -5.53 -3.39 8.06
C SER A 42 -4.81 -4.75 8.12
N PRO A 43 -4.50 -5.26 9.33
CA PRO A 43 -3.83 -6.56 9.48
C PRO A 43 -4.65 -7.73 8.94
N GLU A 44 -5.98 -7.62 8.96
CA GLU A 44 -6.91 -8.71 8.63
C GLU A 44 -7.62 -8.52 7.29
N GLY A 45 -7.62 -7.28 6.78
CA GLY A 45 -8.27 -6.88 5.52
C GLY A 45 -7.69 -7.55 4.30
N ALA A 46 -8.41 -7.50 3.17
CA ALA A 46 -7.94 -8.06 1.91
C ALA A 46 -6.63 -7.42 1.42
N TRP A 47 -6.36 -6.19 1.89
CA TRP A 47 -5.18 -5.38 1.58
C TRP A 47 -4.56 -4.91 2.89
N ASN A 48 -3.32 -5.32 3.14
CA ASN A 48 -2.63 -5.02 4.39
C ASN A 48 -2.28 -3.53 4.49
N PHE A 49 -1.96 -2.93 3.35
CA PHE A 49 -1.77 -1.50 3.18
C PHE A 49 -2.53 -1.05 1.94
N PHE A 50 -3.22 0.09 2.02
CA PHE A 50 -3.78 0.77 0.86
C PHE A 50 -3.71 2.26 1.07
N GLY A 51 -3.32 3.01 0.05
CA GLY A 51 -3.31 4.45 0.11
C GLY A 51 -3.17 5.11 -1.25
N PHE A 52 -3.42 6.41 -1.28
CA PHE A 52 -3.40 7.19 -2.51
C PHE A 52 -3.16 8.66 -2.21
N VAL A 53 -2.69 9.36 -3.23
CA VAL A 53 -2.59 10.81 -3.21
C VAL A 53 -3.56 11.40 -4.23
N PRO A 54 -4.63 12.10 -3.81
CA PRO A 54 -5.46 12.90 -4.70
C PRO A 54 -4.60 14.01 -5.31
N ARG A 55 -4.61 14.11 -6.65
CA ARG A 55 -3.89 15.16 -7.36
C ARG A 55 -4.86 15.96 -8.22
N PRO A 56 -5.02 17.26 -7.97
CA PRO A 56 -5.72 18.13 -8.90
C PRO A 56 -4.97 18.11 -10.24
N ASN A 57 -5.66 17.81 -11.34
CA ASN A 57 -5.13 17.88 -12.71
C ASN A 57 -4.03 16.88 -13.08
N GLN A 58 -3.77 15.86 -12.25
CA GLN A 58 -2.92 14.73 -12.60
C GLN A 58 -3.62 13.41 -12.29
N LYS A 59 -3.11 12.33 -12.86
CA LYS A 59 -3.52 10.99 -12.44
C LYS A 59 -3.13 10.80 -10.97
N MET A 60 -4.11 10.40 -10.19
CA MET A 60 -3.94 9.90 -8.83
C MET A 60 -2.98 8.72 -8.84
N LEU A 61 -2.09 8.65 -7.86
CA LEU A 61 -1.27 7.45 -7.62
C LEU A 61 -1.88 6.69 -6.46
N LEU A 62 -2.28 5.44 -6.73
CA LEU A 62 -2.69 4.48 -5.73
C LEU A 62 -1.53 3.53 -5.46
N VAL A 63 -1.37 3.15 -4.21
CA VAL A 63 -0.38 2.20 -3.71
C VAL A 63 -1.07 1.22 -2.80
N ALA A 64 -0.73 -0.06 -2.92
CA ALA A 64 -1.28 -1.09 -2.06
C ALA A 64 -0.25 -2.20 -1.79
N VAL A 65 -0.43 -2.89 -0.68
CA VAL A 65 0.27 -4.15 -0.38
C VAL A 65 -0.78 -5.20 -0.06
N ASN A 66 -0.81 -6.26 -0.87
CA ASN A 66 -1.81 -7.32 -0.70
C ASN A 66 -1.33 -8.41 0.30
N LYS A 67 -2.20 -9.38 0.60
CA LYS A 67 -1.85 -10.52 1.49
C LYS A 67 -0.69 -11.39 0.99
N LYS A 68 -0.37 -11.34 -0.31
CA LYS A 68 0.77 -12.05 -0.90
C LYS A 68 2.09 -11.28 -0.78
N LYS A 69 2.10 -10.17 -0.04
CA LYS A 69 3.26 -9.27 0.14
C LYS A 69 3.70 -8.59 -1.16
N GLU A 70 2.81 -8.51 -2.16
CA GLU A 70 3.10 -7.82 -3.42
C GLU A 70 2.84 -6.32 -3.24
N PHE A 71 3.84 -5.51 -3.57
CA PHE A 71 3.73 -4.06 -3.64
C PHE A 71 3.15 -3.68 -5.00
N LEU A 72 2.01 -3.00 -5.00
CA LEU A 72 1.22 -2.71 -6.18
C LEU A 72 0.99 -1.20 -6.29
N TYR A 73 0.93 -0.72 -7.53
CA TYR A 73 0.58 0.66 -7.82
C TYR A 73 -0.37 0.76 -9.01
N TYR A 74 -1.16 1.83 -9.04
CA TYR A 74 -2.05 2.13 -10.15
C TYR A 74 -2.19 3.64 -10.33
N ARG A 75 -2.40 4.08 -11.58
CA ARG A 75 -2.62 5.49 -11.91
C ARG A 75 -3.89 5.67 -12.70
N LEU A 76 -4.75 6.55 -12.21
CA LEU A 76 -6.03 6.87 -12.85
C LEU A 76 -6.50 8.27 -12.47
N ASP A 77 -7.45 8.79 -13.23
CA ASP A 77 -8.08 10.08 -12.96
C ASP A 77 -9.01 9.99 -11.73
N ALA A 78 -8.94 10.99 -10.86
CA ALA A 78 -9.71 11.03 -9.62
C ALA A 78 -11.22 10.92 -9.87
N THR A 79 -11.74 11.63 -10.87
CA THR A 79 -13.16 11.58 -11.25
C THR A 79 -13.61 10.19 -11.70
N ALA A 80 -12.72 9.43 -12.37
CA ALA A 80 -13.04 8.07 -12.80
C ALA A 80 -13.14 7.13 -11.58
N LEU A 81 -12.24 7.27 -10.61
CA LEU A 81 -12.28 6.50 -9.38
C LEU A 81 -13.50 6.85 -8.52
N GLN A 82 -13.78 8.15 -8.34
CA GLN A 82 -14.95 8.62 -7.61
C GLN A 82 -16.24 8.02 -8.19
N LYS A 83 -16.42 8.06 -9.52
CA LYS A 83 -17.59 7.45 -10.18
C LYS A 83 -17.71 5.95 -9.88
N LYS A 84 -16.60 5.22 -9.86
CA LYS A 84 -16.60 3.79 -9.50
C LYS A 84 -17.00 3.56 -8.05
N VAL A 85 -16.46 4.35 -7.13
CA VAL A 85 -16.78 4.24 -5.69
C VAL A 85 -18.24 4.57 -5.43
N GLU A 86 -18.74 5.68 -5.96
CA GLU A 86 -20.15 6.09 -5.76
C GLU A 86 -21.13 5.12 -6.44
N GLY A 87 -20.80 4.64 -7.64
CA GLY A 87 -21.60 3.58 -8.29
C GLY A 87 -21.65 2.30 -7.45
N GLN A 88 -20.53 1.94 -6.81
CA GLN A 88 -20.48 0.80 -5.90
C GLN A 88 -21.32 1.03 -4.64
N LYS A 89 -21.26 2.23 -4.03
CA LYS A 89 -22.10 2.58 -2.87
C LYS A 89 -23.58 2.44 -3.21
N GLN A 90 -24.01 2.91 -4.38
CA GLN A 90 -25.38 2.78 -4.87
C GLN A 90 -25.79 1.32 -5.09
N LEU A 91 -24.94 0.53 -5.75
CA LEU A 91 -25.21 -0.90 -6.01
C LEU A 91 -25.47 -1.67 -4.71
N TRP A 92 -24.75 -1.34 -3.64
CA TRP A 92 -24.85 -2.01 -2.34
C TRP A 92 -25.75 -1.30 -1.34
N ASN A 93 -26.46 -0.24 -1.74
CA ASN A 93 -27.32 0.57 -0.88
C ASN A 93 -26.61 1.03 0.41
N ILE A 94 -25.33 1.40 0.31
CA ILE A 94 -24.55 1.88 1.46
C ILE A 94 -25.08 3.28 1.82
N PRO A 95 -25.68 3.47 3.00
CA PRO A 95 -26.37 4.72 3.35
C PRO A 95 -25.42 5.82 3.85
N HIS A 96 -24.13 5.54 3.98
CA HIS A 96 -23.16 6.44 4.61
C HIS A 96 -22.93 7.72 3.79
N GLU A 97 -23.17 8.88 4.40
CA GLU A 97 -22.97 10.22 3.81
C GLU A 97 -21.51 10.70 3.87
N GLN A 98 -20.55 9.80 3.70
CA GLN A 98 -19.14 10.14 3.75
C GLN A 98 -18.52 10.34 2.37
N SER A 99 -17.35 10.99 2.36
CA SER A 99 -16.57 11.22 1.14
C SER A 99 -16.23 9.90 0.43
N TRP A 100 -16.08 9.96 -0.89
CA TRP A 100 -15.70 8.81 -1.69
C TRP A 100 -14.30 8.30 -1.28
N GLN A 101 -13.40 9.19 -0.84
CA GLN A 101 -12.08 8.83 -0.31
C GLN A 101 -12.20 7.96 0.94
N ALA A 102 -13.04 8.37 1.89
CA ALA A 102 -13.26 7.61 3.12
C ALA A 102 -13.88 6.23 2.81
N SER A 103 -14.88 6.21 1.92
CA SER A 103 -15.51 4.97 1.46
C SER A 103 -14.52 4.04 0.76
N LEU A 104 -13.60 4.60 -0.03
CA LEU A 104 -12.57 3.83 -0.72
C LEU A 104 -11.57 3.19 0.26
N LEU A 105 -11.16 3.90 1.31
CA LEU A 105 -10.35 3.33 2.38
C LEU A 105 -11.11 2.21 3.10
N ASP A 106 -12.38 2.44 3.46
CA ASP A 106 -13.20 1.41 4.10
C ASP A 106 -13.37 0.17 3.21
N PHE A 107 -13.52 0.34 1.88
CA PHE A 107 -13.59 -0.77 0.92
C PHE A 107 -12.36 -1.67 0.90
N SER A 108 -11.18 -1.18 1.28
CA SER A 108 -9.99 -2.03 1.42
C SER A 108 -10.18 -3.15 2.47
N GLN A 109 -11.03 -2.89 3.46
CA GLN A 109 -11.41 -3.83 4.51
C GLN A 109 -12.64 -4.64 4.14
N VAL A 110 -13.70 -3.98 3.68
CA VAL A 110 -15.06 -4.57 3.63
C VAL A 110 -15.46 -5.08 2.25
N HIS A 111 -14.76 -4.66 1.19
CA HIS A 111 -15.10 -5.01 -0.18
C HIS A 111 -13.94 -5.74 -0.88
N PRO A 112 -13.84 -7.06 -0.74
CA PRO A 112 -12.65 -7.82 -1.14
C PRO A 112 -12.33 -7.73 -2.62
N LEU A 113 -13.34 -7.59 -3.48
CA LEU A 113 -13.16 -7.58 -4.93
C LEU A 113 -12.97 -6.20 -5.54
N PHE A 114 -13.35 -5.10 -4.85
CA PHE A 114 -13.40 -3.79 -5.49
C PHE A 114 -12.01 -3.34 -5.91
N LEU A 115 -11.06 -3.39 -4.98
CA LEU A 115 -9.67 -3.06 -5.28
C LEU A 115 -9.06 -4.08 -6.25
N MET A 116 -9.42 -5.37 -6.19
CA MET A 116 -8.89 -6.38 -7.12
C MET A 116 -9.27 -6.12 -8.59
N GLN A 117 -10.36 -5.39 -8.84
CA GLN A 117 -10.80 -5.03 -10.20
C GLN A 117 -10.03 -3.85 -10.80
N LEU A 118 -9.17 -3.18 -10.02
CA LEU A 118 -8.32 -2.10 -10.54
C LEU A 118 -7.13 -2.70 -11.31
N ALA A 119 -6.67 -1.98 -12.34
CA ALA A 119 -5.59 -2.44 -13.22
C ALA A 119 -4.21 -2.22 -12.57
N TRP A 120 -3.98 -2.89 -11.44
CA TRP A 120 -2.74 -2.83 -10.68
C TRP A 120 -1.53 -3.25 -11.52
N LYS A 121 -0.40 -2.62 -11.20
CA LYS A 121 0.93 -3.01 -11.68
C LYS A 121 1.81 -3.33 -10.46
N VAL A 122 2.71 -4.29 -10.60
CA VAL A 122 3.73 -4.56 -9.59
C VAL A 122 4.71 -3.39 -9.54
N MET A 123 4.97 -2.87 -8.34
CA MET A 123 6.01 -1.86 -8.15
C MET A 123 7.36 -2.43 -8.60
N PRO A 124 8.18 -1.67 -9.34
CA PRO A 124 9.50 -2.14 -9.73
C PRO A 124 10.32 -2.49 -8.49
N GLY A 125 10.82 -3.73 -8.43
CA GLY A 125 11.72 -4.14 -7.34
C GLY A 125 13.01 -3.32 -7.28
N SER A 126 13.38 -2.66 -8.37
CA SER A 126 14.52 -1.74 -8.44
C SER A 126 14.26 -0.35 -7.85
N LEU A 127 13.07 -0.06 -7.32
CA LEU A 127 12.83 1.21 -6.64
C LEU A 127 13.75 1.30 -5.42
N GLU A 128 14.49 2.39 -5.34
CA GLU A 128 15.36 2.66 -4.20
C GLU A 128 14.51 2.97 -2.99
N MET A 129 14.84 2.39 -1.84
CA MET A 129 14.08 2.68 -0.64
C MET A 129 14.40 4.08 -0.13
N TRP A 130 15.64 4.53 -0.28
CA TRP A 130 16.10 5.84 0.14
C TRP A 130 17.08 6.49 -0.84
N ASP A 131 17.19 7.81 -0.76
CA ASP A 131 18.20 8.61 -1.48
C ASP A 131 19.56 8.61 -0.77
N ASP A 132 20.52 9.36 -1.34
CA ASP A 132 21.88 9.49 -0.80
C ASP A 132 21.90 10.01 0.66
N ASP A 133 20.90 10.80 1.05
CA ASP A 133 20.73 11.36 2.39
C ASP A 133 19.94 10.43 3.33
N ARG A 134 19.62 9.21 2.89
CA ARG A 134 18.81 8.20 3.57
C ARG A 134 17.35 8.62 3.80
N THR A 135 16.84 9.53 2.98
CA THR A 135 15.42 9.89 2.95
C THR A 135 14.65 8.83 2.18
N ILE A 136 13.56 8.30 2.74
CA ILE A 136 12.79 7.24 2.08
C ILE A 136 11.95 7.81 0.93
N ILE A 137 11.99 7.20 -0.26
CA ILE A 137 11.48 7.82 -1.50
C ILE A 137 10.67 6.90 -2.44
N LEU A 138 10.16 5.75 -1.96
CA LEU A 138 9.52 4.73 -2.82
C LEU A 138 8.37 5.27 -3.70
N ILE A 139 7.42 5.99 -3.10
CA ILE A 139 6.22 6.44 -3.83
C ILE A 139 6.52 7.71 -4.64
N ALA A 140 7.36 8.59 -4.10
CA ALA A 140 7.85 9.77 -4.80
C ALA A 140 8.55 9.41 -6.13
N GLN A 141 9.37 8.35 -6.15
CA GLN A 141 10.00 7.86 -7.38
C GLN A 141 9.01 7.38 -8.44
N LEU A 142 7.86 6.84 -8.02
CA LEU A 142 6.79 6.52 -8.98
C LEU A 142 6.18 7.80 -9.53
N ALA A 143 6.04 8.87 -8.73
CA ALA A 143 5.34 10.09 -9.16
C ALA A 143 6.07 10.91 -10.27
N ARG A 144 7.39 11.13 -10.15
CA ARG A 144 8.36 11.93 -10.96
C ARG A 144 7.97 13.34 -11.51
N PRO A 145 8.95 14.28 -11.65
CA PRO A 145 10.37 14.18 -11.27
C PRO A 145 10.79 15.08 -10.09
N PHE A 146 11.75 14.53 -9.34
CA PHE A 146 12.39 15.05 -8.13
C PHE A 146 12.94 16.47 -8.33
N SER A 147 12.32 17.48 -7.70
CA SER A 147 12.86 18.83 -7.60
C SER A 147 13.37 19.09 -6.17
N GLY A 148 14.32 18.28 -5.70
CA GLY A 148 15.29 18.56 -4.62
C GLY A 148 14.83 19.23 -3.30
N HIS A 149 13.54 19.41 -3.04
CA HIS A 149 13.01 20.16 -1.90
C HIS A 149 11.98 19.27 -1.20
N ILE A 150 12.32 18.88 0.02
CA ILE A 150 11.69 17.82 0.83
C ILE A 150 10.52 18.35 1.69
N GLU A 151 10.07 19.58 1.47
CA GLU A 151 9.04 20.19 2.31
C GLU A 151 7.61 19.80 1.86
N SER A 152 6.90 19.09 2.75
CA SER A 152 5.48 18.68 2.70
C SER A 152 4.91 18.30 1.31
N ASP A 153 5.40 17.22 0.73
CA ASP A 153 4.79 16.58 -0.44
C ASP A 153 3.88 15.41 0.02
N PRO A 154 2.58 15.39 -0.31
CA PRO A 154 1.70 14.25 -0.05
C PRO A 154 2.25 12.88 -0.53
N GLN A 155 3.11 12.85 -1.55
CA GLN A 155 3.82 11.64 -1.97
C GLN A 155 4.84 11.17 -0.91
N MET A 156 5.51 12.11 -0.23
CA MET A 156 6.45 11.83 0.84
C MET A 156 5.71 11.34 2.08
N ASP A 157 4.57 11.94 2.40
CA ASP A 157 3.71 11.47 3.49
C ASP A 157 3.25 10.03 3.25
N LEU A 158 2.81 9.70 2.03
CA LEU A 158 2.43 8.33 1.69
C LEU A 158 3.63 7.38 1.71
N THR A 159 4.82 7.86 1.32
CA THR A 159 6.07 7.10 1.42
C THR A 159 6.39 6.76 2.87
N GLY A 160 6.27 7.73 3.78
CA GLY A 160 6.44 7.54 5.22
C GLY A 160 5.42 6.56 5.80
N ALA A 161 4.15 6.66 5.38
CA ALA A 161 3.11 5.71 5.79
C ALA A 161 3.43 4.27 5.35
N LEU A 162 3.84 4.07 4.09
CA LEU A 162 4.24 2.76 3.58
C LEU A 162 5.45 2.21 4.34
N PHE A 163 6.44 3.05 4.62
CA PHE A 163 7.62 2.66 5.39
C PHE A 163 7.27 2.25 6.82
N ASN A 164 6.37 2.97 7.49
CA ASN A 164 5.94 2.64 8.86
C ASN A 164 5.17 1.32 8.93
N PHE A 165 4.54 0.91 7.83
CA PHE A 165 3.92 -0.41 7.67
C PHE A 165 4.96 -1.53 7.48
N MET A 166 6.11 -1.25 6.87
CA MET A 166 7.14 -2.25 6.58
C MET A 166 7.79 -2.80 7.86
N GLU A 167 8.29 -4.05 7.77
CA GLU A 167 8.83 -4.78 8.91
C GLU A 167 10.15 -4.16 9.38
N LYS A 168 10.12 -3.49 10.53
CA LYS A 168 11.26 -2.75 11.11
C LYS A 168 12.55 -3.57 11.26
N SER A 169 12.45 -4.88 11.48
CA SER A 169 13.61 -5.76 11.61
C SER A 169 14.39 -5.86 10.30
N ILE A 170 13.67 -5.96 9.17
CA ILE A 170 14.22 -6.02 7.82
C ILE A 170 14.79 -4.66 7.44
N LEU A 171 14.05 -3.58 7.71
CA LEU A 171 14.50 -2.20 7.45
C LEU A 171 15.82 -1.91 8.17
N LYS A 172 15.92 -2.27 9.45
CA LYS A 172 17.14 -2.09 10.25
C LYS A 172 18.33 -2.84 9.65
N PHE A 173 18.11 -4.08 9.18
CA PHE A 173 19.15 -4.84 8.49
C PHE A 173 19.60 -4.12 7.21
N LEU A 174 18.66 -3.76 6.33
CA LEU A 174 18.97 -3.14 5.05
C LEU A 174 19.73 -1.82 5.21
N VAL A 175 19.32 -0.96 6.15
CA VAL A 175 19.97 0.33 6.42
C VAL A 175 21.41 0.16 6.95
N ASN A 176 21.66 -0.90 7.72
CA ASN A 176 22.99 -1.14 8.29
C ASN A 176 23.94 -1.80 7.29
N GLU A 177 23.41 -2.64 6.40
CA GLU A 177 24.22 -3.46 5.51
C GLU A 177 24.38 -2.85 4.12
N LEU A 178 23.38 -2.14 3.61
CA LEU A 178 23.35 -1.62 2.25
C LEU A 178 23.40 -0.10 2.24
N THR A 179 24.22 0.46 1.36
CA THR A 179 24.28 1.91 1.16
C THR A 179 22.97 2.44 0.61
N ILE A 180 22.41 1.76 -0.41
CA ILE A 180 21.09 2.01 -0.99
C ILE A 180 20.42 0.64 -1.12
N ALA A 181 19.33 0.42 -0.39
CA ALA A 181 18.53 -0.79 -0.55
C ALA A 181 17.38 -0.54 -1.52
N THR A 182 16.90 -1.63 -2.11
CA THR A 182 15.79 -1.62 -3.05
C THR A 182 14.55 -2.30 -2.47
N LEU A 183 13.38 -1.96 -3.00
CA LEU A 183 12.11 -2.59 -2.63
C LEU A 183 12.16 -4.11 -2.84
N GLY A 184 12.84 -4.56 -3.90
CA GLY A 184 13.00 -5.99 -4.21
C GLY A 184 13.85 -6.74 -3.17
N GLU A 185 14.90 -6.12 -2.63
CA GLU A 185 15.69 -6.71 -1.55
C GLU A 185 14.88 -6.81 -0.25
N TYR A 186 14.11 -5.78 0.07
CA TYR A 186 13.16 -5.84 1.18
C TYR A 186 12.14 -6.95 0.99
N GLN A 187 11.48 -7.00 -0.16
CA GLN A 187 10.45 -7.99 -0.45
C GLN A 187 11.02 -9.40 -0.40
N PHE A 188 12.23 -9.62 -0.94
CA PHE A 188 12.92 -10.90 -0.86
C PHE A 188 13.10 -11.37 0.58
N LEU A 189 13.46 -10.48 1.51
CA LEU A 189 13.58 -10.83 2.94
C LEU A 189 12.22 -11.01 3.61
N TRP A 190 11.23 -10.21 3.21
CA TRP A 190 9.91 -10.21 3.83
C TRP A 190 9.09 -11.44 3.46
N GLU A 191 9.27 -11.96 2.26
CA GLU A 191 8.66 -13.21 1.78
C GLU A 191 9.19 -14.48 2.46
N ALA A 192 10.23 -14.38 3.29
CA ALA A 192 10.71 -15.53 4.04
C ALA A 192 9.60 -16.15 4.90
N GLU A 193 9.48 -17.48 4.85
CA GLU A 193 8.43 -18.23 5.56
C GLU A 193 8.74 -18.36 7.06
N ASP A 194 10.04 -18.43 7.40
CA ASP A 194 10.51 -18.56 8.76
C ASP A 194 11.87 -17.86 8.98
N LEU A 195 12.39 -17.95 10.21
CA LEU A 195 13.66 -17.33 10.60
C LEU A 195 14.87 -17.98 9.91
N VAL A 196 14.82 -19.27 9.59
CA VAL A 196 15.92 -20.00 8.95
C VAL A 196 16.03 -19.60 7.48
N ASP A 197 14.91 -19.57 6.76
CA ASP A 197 14.82 -19.04 5.39
C ASP A 197 15.30 -17.59 5.37
N ARG A 198 14.81 -16.75 6.30
CA ARG A 198 15.24 -15.35 6.39
C ARG A 198 16.75 -15.20 6.56
N GLN A 199 17.38 -16.02 7.41
CA GLN A 199 18.84 -16.01 7.57
C GLN A 199 19.57 -16.48 6.30
N ALA A 200 19.04 -17.47 5.59
CA ALA A 200 19.61 -17.94 4.33
C ALA A 200 19.55 -16.83 3.25
N ARG A 201 18.41 -16.14 3.14
CA ARG A 201 18.21 -15.00 2.23
C ARG A 201 19.13 -13.83 2.57
N ILE A 202 19.29 -13.48 3.86
CA ILE A 202 20.25 -12.46 4.32
C ILE A 202 21.67 -12.82 3.86
N LYS A 203 22.12 -14.06 4.10
CA LYS A 203 23.46 -14.52 3.67
C LYS A 203 23.61 -14.43 2.16
N SER A 204 22.56 -14.73 1.40
CA SER A 204 22.56 -14.63 -0.06
C SER A 204 22.72 -13.17 -0.53
N LEU A 205 21.97 -12.24 0.04
CA LEU A 205 22.06 -10.81 -0.29
C LEU A 205 23.46 -10.24 0.00
N ILE A 206 24.04 -10.58 1.15
CA ILE A 206 25.39 -10.11 1.51
C ILE A 206 26.44 -10.64 0.52
N ARG A 207 26.30 -11.89 0.05
CA ARG A 207 27.24 -12.52 -0.90
C ARG A 207 27.12 -11.97 -2.31
N HIS A 208 25.93 -11.53 -2.72
CA HIS A 208 25.63 -11.11 -4.09
C HIS A 208 25.14 -9.65 -4.15
N ARG A 209 25.77 -8.75 -3.38
CA ARG A 209 25.40 -7.32 -3.35
C ARG A 209 25.32 -6.76 -4.78
N GLY A 210 24.21 -6.08 -5.09
CA GLY A 210 23.96 -5.51 -6.43
C GLY A 210 23.38 -6.48 -7.47
N LEU A 211 23.38 -7.78 -7.19
CA LEU A 211 22.58 -8.77 -7.91
C LEU A 211 21.32 -9.02 -7.08
N VAL A 212 20.39 -8.06 -7.10
CA VAL A 212 19.01 -8.37 -6.69
C VAL A 212 18.60 -9.55 -7.56
N PRO A 213 18.22 -10.72 -7.00
CA PRO A 213 17.69 -11.78 -7.82
C PRO A 213 16.56 -11.15 -8.61
N ARG A 214 16.70 -11.12 -9.94
CA ARG A 214 15.58 -10.83 -10.82
C ARG A 214 14.59 -11.96 -10.54
N PHE A 215 13.74 -11.77 -9.54
CA PHE A 215 12.64 -12.67 -9.33
C PHE A 215 11.82 -12.58 -10.60
N ARG A 216 11.72 -13.76 -11.22
CA ARG A 216 10.93 -14.08 -12.39
C ARG A 216 9.53 -13.48 -12.20
N LEU A 217 9.31 -12.30 -12.76
CA LEU A 217 7.98 -11.78 -13.00
C LEU A 217 7.78 -11.88 -14.52
N ALA A 218 6.94 -12.85 -14.91
CA ALA A 218 6.36 -13.05 -16.22
C ALA A 218 7.33 -13.36 -17.39
N ASP A 219 7.65 -14.66 -17.52
CA ASP A 219 7.53 -15.40 -18.79
C ASP A 219 7.09 -16.82 -18.40
N LEU A 220 5.78 -16.97 -18.15
CA LEU A 220 4.95 -18.17 -18.30
C LEU A 220 3.48 -17.78 -18.05
#